data_AF-A0A645ADA0-F1
#
_entry.id   AF-A0A645ADA0-F1
#
_cell.length_a   1.000
_cell.length_b   1.000
_cell.length_c   1.000
_cell.angle_alpha   90.00
_cell.angle_beta   90.00
_cell.angle_gamma   90.00
#
_symmetry.space_group_name_H-M   'P 1'
#
loop_
_entity.id
_entity.type
_entity.pdbx_description
1 polymer ?
#
loop_
_entity_poly.entity_id
_entity_poly.type
_entity_poly.pdbx_seq_one_letter_code
_entity_poly.pdbx_strand_id
1 'polypeptide(L)'
;MNSARFYEEDFSGFLQQLVDSKQLEPMQEGITKLVIDKGYDILSEKQRKVFDYMIDTTCKETCERCESDIPWCEMFEALDNGGYCNYCQHILEKLEDE
;
A
#
# COMPACT_ATOMS: atom_id res chain seq x y z
N MET A 1 1.66 -0.75 9.96
CA MET A 1 1.90 -1.94 9.13
C MET A 1 2.92 -2.88 9.75
N ASN A 2 2.64 -4.18 9.77
CA ASN A 2 3.65 -5.21 10.12
C ASN A 2 4.66 -5.36 8.97
N SER A 3 5.96 -5.14 9.24
CA SER A 3 7.02 -5.21 8.22
C SER A 3 7.21 -6.60 7.61
N ALA A 4 6.71 -7.66 8.24
CA ALA A 4 6.68 -8.99 7.63
C ALA A 4 5.90 -9.01 6.30
N ARG A 5 4.92 -8.11 6.15
CA ARG A 5 4.12 -7.99 4.93
C ARG A 5 4.90 -7.45 3.73
N PHE A 6 6.05 -6.80 3.96
CA PHE A 6 6.91 -6.27 2.88
C PHE A 6 7.58 -7.36 2.04
N TYR A 7 7.45 -8.63 2.44
CA TYR A 7 7.95 -9.80 1.72
C TYR A 7 6.83 -10.61 1.06
N GLU A 8 5.58 -10.14 1.15
CA GLU A 8 4.44 -10.73 0.45
C GLU A 8 4.52 -10.43 -1.06
N GLU A 9 3.79 -11.22 -1.85
CA GLU A 9 3.64 -10.98 -3.29
C GLU A 9 3.02 -9.61 -3.56
N ASP A 10 3.37 -9.03 -4.72
CA ASP A 10 2.87 -7.75 -5.21
C ASP A 10 3.20 -6.49 -4.39
N PHE A 11 3.94 -6.60 -3.28
CA PHE A 11 4.37 -5.42 -2.52
C PHE A 11 5.18 -4.44 -3.39
N SER A 12 6.12 -4.93 -4.20
CA SER A 12 6.88 -4.08 -5.11
C SER A 12 6.02 -3.44 -6.21
N GLY A 13 4.95 -4.12 -6.64
CA GLY A 13 3.96 -3.58 -7.56
C GLY A 13 3.22 -2.40 -6.96
N PHE A 14 2.74 -2.54 -5.72
CA PHE A 14 2.14 -1.45 -4.96
C PHE A 14 3.09 -0.25 -4.80
N LEU A 15 4.34 -0.48 -4.42
CA LEU A 15 5.34 0.59 -4.31
C LEU A 15 5.57 1.31 -5.65
N GLN A 16 5.56 0.58 -6.76
CA GLN A 16 5.68 1.15 -8.09
C GLN A 16 4.47 2.04 -8.43
N GLN A 17 3.25 1.61 -8.11
CA GLN A 17 2.04 2.43 -8.28
C GLN A 17 2.12 3.74 -7.46
N LEU A 18 2.61 3.69 -6.21
CA LEU A 18 2.83 4.89 -5.40
C LEU A 18 3.83 5.86 -6.05
N VAL A 19 4.95 5.34 -6.58
CA VAL A 19 5.93 6.16 -7.30
C VAL A 19 5.31 6.80 -8.55
N ASP A 20 4.56 6.02 -9.32
CA ASP A 20 3.95 6.47 -10.57
C ASP A 20 2.80 7.47 -10.35
N SER A 21 2.14 7.42 -9.19
CA SER A 21 1.12 8.38 -8.76
C SER A 21 1.66 9.81 -8.62
N LYS A 22 2.99 9.97 -8.43
CA LYS A 22 3.68 11.24 -8.16
C LYS A 22 3.14 12.01 -6.93
N GLN A 23 2.52 11.31 -5.98
CA GLN A 23 2.02 11.90 -4.73
C GLN A 23 3.03 11.84 -3.58
N LEU A 24 4.13 11.10 -3.75
CA LEU A 24 5.18 10.99 -2.75
C LEU A 24 6.05 12.24 -2.70
N GLU A 25 6.45 12.64 -1.49
CA GLU A 25 7.50 13.65 -1.32
C GLU A 25 8.82 13.16 -1.93
N PRO A 26 9.71 14.03 -2.44
CA PRO A 26 10.94 13.61 -3.12
C PRO A 26 11.83 12.65 -2.32
N MET A 27 11.88 12.82 -0.98
CA MET A 27 12.61 11.92 -0.10
C MET A 27 11.95 10.55 0.01
N GLN A 28 10.62 10.49 0.10
CA GLN A 28 9.86 9.25 0.14
C GLN A 28 10.02 8.50 -1.18
N GLU A 29 9.84 9.19 -2.31
CA GLU A 29 9.99 8.59 -3.65
C GLU A 29 11.37 7.94 -3.84
N GLY A 30 12.44 8.64 -3.44
CA GLY A 30 13.81 8.11 -3.53
C GLY A 30 14.04 6.88 -2.65
N ILE A 31 13.48 6.85 -1.44
CA ILE A 31 13.56 5.69 -0.54
C ILE A 31 12.71 4.54 -1.07
N THR A 32 11.50 4.80 -1.57
CA THR A 32 10.62 3.80 -2.16
C THR A 32 11.27 3.10 -3.35
N LYS A 33 11.88 3.87 -4.27
CA LYS A 33 12.67 3.32 -5.38
C LYS A 33 13.83 2.45 -4.90
N LEU A 34 14.49 2.83 -3.81
CA LEU A 34 15.56 2.04 -3.21
C LEU A 34 15.06 0.72 -2.62
N VAL A 35 13.87 0.71 -2.01
CA VAL A 35 13.22 -0.52 -1.52
C VAL A 35 12.81 -1.43 -2.67
N ILE A 36 12.29 -0.88 -3.78
CA ILE A 36 11.97 -1.66 -4.98
C ILE A 36 13.23 -2.35 -5.54
N ASP A 37 14.35 -1.61 -5.62
CA ASP A 37 15.61 -2.12 -6.21
C ASP A 37 16.34 -3.12 -5.31
N LYS A 38 16.37 -2.86 -3.99
CA LYS A 38 17.30 -3.57 -3.07
C LYS A 38 16.62 -4.21 -1.86
N GLY A 39 15.32 -3.99 -1.67
CA GLY A 39 14.57 -4.46 -0.52
C GLY A 39 14.66 -3.53 0.69
N TYR A 40 13.72 -3.73 1.61
CA TYR A 40 13.56 -2.95 2.84
C TYR A 40 14.77 -3.05 3.78
N ASP A 41 15.49 -4.18 3.75
CA ASP A 41 16.54 -4.46 4.74
C ASP A 41 17.76 -3.56 4.63
N ILE A 42 17.97 -2.95 3.46
CA ILE A 42 19.14 -2.10 3.23
C ILE A 42 18.97 -0.70 3.82
N LEU A 43 17.72 -0.33 4.16
CA LEU A 43 17.42 0.99 4.69
C LEU A 43 18.10 1.22 6.03
N SER A 44 18.74 2.37 6.17
CA SER A 44 19.18 2.89 7.47
C SER A 44 17.99 3.15 8.38
N GLU A 45 18.20 3.21 9.70
CA GLU A 45 17.13 3.49 10.67
C GLU A 45 16.33 4.76 10.36
N LYS A 46 17.01 5.82 9.86
CA LYS A 46 16.34 7.07 9.48
C LYS A 46 15.47 6.88 8.24
N GLN A 47 15.96 6.14 7.25
CA GLN A 47 15.18 5.85 6.04
C GLN A 47 13.99 4.95 6.36
N ARG A 48 14.15 3.95 7.23
CA ARG A 48 13.04 3.09 7.70
C ARG A 48 11.94 3.93 8.33
N LYS A 49 12.26 4.85 9.25
CA LYS A 49 11.25 5.74 9.85
C LYS A 49 10.45 6.54 8.81
N VAL A 50 11.10 7.03 7.76
CA VAL A 50 10.42 7.77 6.68
C VAL A 50 9.55 6.83 5.83
N PHE A 51 10.07 5.65 5.51
CA PHE A 51 9.36 4.65 4.73
C PHE A 51 8.16 4.08 5.47
N ASP A 52 8.33 3.68 6.73
CA ASP A 52 7.28 3.12 7.57
C ASP A 52 6.14 4.14 7.77
N TYR A 53 6.48 5.41 8.02
CA TYR A 53 5.48 6.49 8.08
C TYR A 53 4.74 6.68 6.75
N MET A 54 5.45 6.61 5.63
CA MET A 54 4.83 6.68 4.29
C MET A 54 3.86 5.53 4.09
N ILE A 55 4.25 4.30 4.40
CA ILE A 55 3.38 3.13 4.33
C ILE A 55 2.15 3.29 5.22
N ASP A 56 2.33 3.66 6.49
CA ASP A 56 1.23 3.82 7.45
C ASP A 56 0.21 4.90 7.01
N THR A 57 0.63 5.87 6.20
CA THR A 57 -0.23 6.95 5.70
C THR A 57 -0.77 6.72 4.29
N THR A 58 -0.28 5.70 3.59
CA THR A 58 -0.65 5.39 2.19
C THR A 58 -1.17 3.96 2.03
N CYS A 59 -1.58 3.30 3.11
CA CYS A 59 -2.08 1.93 3.07
C CYS A 59 -3.29 1.74 3.98
N LYS A 60 -4.09 0.74 3.65
CA LYS A 60 -5.21 0.23 4.45
C LYS A 60 -4.97 -1.25 4.73
N GLU A 61 -4.52 -1.58 5.94
CA GLU A 61 -4.09 -2.94 6.27
C GLU A 61 -5.20 -3.97 6.06
N THR A 62 -6.41 -3.63 6.49
CA THR A 62 -7.59 -4.49 6.50
C THR A 62 -8.77 -3.81 5.82
N CYS A 63 -9.64 -4.62 5.24
CA CYS A 63 -10.87 -4.19 4.60
C CYS A 63 -11.85 -3.66 5.65
N GLU A 64 -12.36 -2.44 5.45
CA GLU A 64 -13.30 -1.77 6.37
C GLU A 64 -14.65 -2.52 6.52
N ARG A 65 -14.97 -3.47 5.62
CA ARG A 65 -16.21 -4.27 5.68
C ARG A 65 -16.02 -5.69 6.23
N CYS A 66 -15.02 -6.42 5.74
CA CYS A 66 -14.84 -7.83 6.11
C CYS A 66 -13.66 -8.10 7.05
N GLU A 67 -12.95 -7.05 7.46
CA GLU A 67 -11.82 -7.08 8.41
C GLU A 67 -10.65 -7.99 8.00
N SER A 68 -10.68 -8.51 6.77
CA SER A 68 -9.61 -9.33 6.20
C SER A 68 -8.49 -8.42 5.69
N ASP A 69 -7.25 -8.90 5.74
CA ASP A 69 -6.10 -8.19 5.17
C ASP A 69 -6.34 -7.88 3.70
N ILE A 70 -6.08 -6.63 3.29
CA ILE A 70 -6.13 -6.24 1.88
C ILE A 70 -4.84 -6.72 1.21
N PRO A 71 -4.90 -7.52 0.13
CA PRO A 71 -3.71 -7.93 -0.61
C PRO A 71 -3.00 -6.72 -1.22
N TRP A 72 -1.67 -6.77 -1.38
CA TRP A 72 -0.91 -5.65 -1.96
C TRP A 72 -1.37 -5.27 -3.38
N CYS A 73 -1.78 -6.25 -4.18
CA CYS A 73 -2.31 -6.03 -5.52
C CYS A 73 -3.64 -5.28 -5.57
N GLU A 74 -4.33 -5.10 -4.43
CA GLU A 74 -5.56 -4.31 -4.30
C GLU A 74 -5.36 -3.05 -3.45
N MET A 75 -4.18 -2.89 -2.83
CA MET A 75 -3.92 -1.88 -1.82
C MET A 75 -4.03 -0.46 -2.39
N PHE A 76 -3.59 -0.26 -3.63
CA PHE A 76 -3.64 1.04 -4.27
C PHE A 76 -5.09 1.46 -4.56
N GLU A 77 -5.90 0.56 -5.12
CA GLU A 77 -7.33 0.79 -5.34
C GLU A 77 -8.09 1.02 -4.02
N ALA A 78 -7.68 0.33 -2.95
CA ALA A 78 -8.26 0.48 -1.62
C ALA A 78 -8.12 1.90 -1.05
N LEU A 79 -7.15 2.70 -1.51
CA LEU A 79 -7.00 4.10 -1.10
C LEU A 79 -8.13 4.98 -1.63
N ASP A 80 -8.62 4.68 -2.83
CA ASP A 80 -9.63 5.49 -3.51
C ASP A 80 -11.04 4.96 -3.33
N ASN A 81 -11.21 3.66 -3.05
CA ASN A 81 -12.51 3.02 -2.92
C ASN A 81 -13.09 3.06 -1.49
N GLY A 82 -12.41 3.72 -0.54
CA GLY A 82 -12.85 3.84 0.85
C GLY A 82 -12.31 2.76 1.79
N GLY A 83 -11.28 2.02 1.40
CA GLY A 83 -10.62 1.01 2.23
C GLY A 83 -11.22 -0.38 2.12
N TYR A 84 -11.82 -0.72 0.98
CA TYR A 84 -12.42 -2.03 0.74
C TYR A 84 -11.52 -2.91 -0.13
N CYS A 85 -11.48 -4.21 0.18
CA CYS A 85 -10.98 -5.20 -0.77
C CYS A 85 -11.90 -5.26 -2.00
N ASN A 86 -11.37 -5.72 -3.13
CA ASN A 86 -12.09 -5.74 -4.41
C ASN A 86 -13.43 -6.49 -4.32
N TYR A 87 -13.46 -7.60 -3.58
CA TYR A 87 -14.70 -8.35 -3.36
C TYR A 87 -15.76 -7.50 -2.63
N CYS A 88 -15.37 -6.80 -1.56
CA CYS A 88 -16.30 -5.98 -0.81
C CYS A 88 -16.76 -4.76 -1.60
N GLN A 89 -15.83 -4.11 -2.32
CA GLN A 89 -16.14 -3.00 -3.22
C GLN A 89 -17.18 -3.40 -4.26
N HIS A 90 -16.98 -4.53 -4.94
CA HIS A 90 -17.91 -5.00 -5.97
C HIS A 90 -19.32 -5.33 -5.43
N ILE A 91 -19.43 -5.75 -4.18
CA ILE A 91 -20.73 -5.97 -3.53
C ILE A 91 -21.43 -4.64 -3.22
N LEU A 92 -20.68 -3.61 -2.78
CA LEU A 92 -21.23 -2.30 -2.49
C LEU A 92 -21.74 -1.60 -3.77
N GLU A 93 -20.95 -1.63 -4.84
CA GLU A 93 -21.34 -1.07 -6.15
C GLU A 93 -22.68 -1.63 -6.64
N LYS A 94 -22.88 -2.95 -6.50
CA LYS A 94 -24.15 -3.61 -6.87
C LYS A 94 -25.35 -3.19 -6.03
N LEU A 95 -25.14 -2.80 -4.77
CA LEU A 95 -26.21 -2.33 -3.89
C LEU A 95 -26.57 -0.87 -4.16
N GLU A 96 -25.65 -0.07 -4.70
CA GLU A 96 -25.91 1.33 -5.09
C GLU A 96 -26.65 1.45 -6.42
N ASP A 97 -26.52 0.44 -7.28
CA ASP A 97 -27.20 0.35 -8.59
C ASP A 97 -28.66 -0.17 -8.50
N GLU A 98 -29.14 -0.53 -7.31
CA GLU A 98 -30.52 -0.99 -7.01
C GLU A 98 -31.40 0.10 -6.37
#